data_AF-A0A420E1Q1-F1
#
_entry.id   AF-A0A420E1Q1-F1
#
_cell.length_a   1.000
_cell.length_b   1.000
_cell.length_c   1.000
_cell.angle_alpha   90.00
_cell.angle_beta   90.00
_cell.angle_gamma   90.00
#
_symmetry.space_group_name_H-M   'P 1'
#
loop_
_entity.id
_entity.type
_entity.pdbx_description
1 polymer ?
#
loop_
_entity_poly.entity_id
_entity_poly.type
_entity_poly.pdbx_seq_one_letter_code
_entity_poly.pdbx_strand_id
1 'polypeptide(L)'
;MCRYGINAYKPHYACFECRKTFKRRLLTDIDRDSREFEKQSYKCPECNGATVDMGLDFESPKKSDLKAWNHMKNLYETGITFHSCGCTGPGYIPKDKNKLIDFLKEKKEVYIKNLRFWTTRVEPKNENEKNKDWNKNNYFLFNLPKEFTTGTKKKKKTDLKKAVEYWTERVNDIETKIIKITESNV
;
A
#
# COMPACT_ATOMS: atom_id res chain seq x y z
N MET A 1 -3.64 -1.25 24.24
CA MET A 1 -4.27 0.07 24.06
C MET A 1 -3.72 0.65 22.76
N CYS A 2 -4.57 1.04 21.80
CA CYS A 2 -4.11 1.55 20.49
C CYS A 2 -3.40 2.89 20.67
N ARG A 3 -2.11 2.97 20.29
CA ARG A 3 -1.28 4.19 20.42
C ARG A 3 -1.91 5.42 19.77
N TYR A 4 -2.71 5.21 18.72
CA TYR A 4 -3.36 6.26 17.93
C TYR A 4 -4.85 6.48 18.27
N GLY A 5 -5.42 5.69 19.19
CA GLY A 5 -6.83 5.80 19.56
C GLY A 5 -7.14 6.92 20.55
N ILE A 6 -6.13 7.48 21.22
CA ILE A 6 -6.30 8.47 22.31
C ILE A 6 -5.91 9.88 21.84
N ASN A 7 -4.91 10.01 20.96
CA ASN A 7 -4.42 11.29 20.46
C ASN A 7 -4.42 11.29 18.93
N ALA A 8 -4.81 12.42 18.33
CA ALA A 8 -4.70 12.64 16.89
C ALA A 8 -3.21 12.67 16.48
N TYR A 9 -2.68 11.51 16.11
CA TYR A 9 -1.30 11.38 15.66
C TYR A 9 -1.21 11.77 14.19
N LYS A 10 -0.25 12.64 13.86
CA LYS A 10 -0.08 13.12 12.48
C LYS A 10 0.93 12.27 11.73
N PRO A 11 0.66 11.97 10.44
CA PRO A 11 1.63 11.31 9.60
C PRO A 11 2.91 12.13 9.45
N HIS A 12 4.01 11.41 9.29
CA HIS A 12 5.31 11.98 9.00
C HIS A 12 5.48 12.08 7.49
N TYR A 13 5.72 13.31 7.02
CA TYR A 13 6.06 13.57 5.64
C TYR A 13 7.57 13.60 5.48
N ALA A 14 8.06 13.05 4.37
CA ALA A 14 9.48 13.03 4.02
C ALA A 14 9.73 13.77 2.70
N CYS A 15 10.81 14.55 2.66
CA CYS A 15 11.41 15.06 1.43
C CYS A 15 12.72 14.33 1.18
N PHE A 16 12.80 13.53 0.10
CA PHE A 16 13.99 12.77 -0.25
C PHE A 16 15.11 13.62 -0.86
N GLU A 17 14.79 14.81 -1.38
CA GLU A 17 15.77 15.74 -1.96
C GLU A 17 16.63 16.38 -0.86
N CYS A 18 16.00 17.04 0.12
CA CYS A 18 16.72 17.69 1.23
C CYS A 18 16.83 16.81 2.49
N ARG A 19 16.33 15.56 2.44
CA ARG A 19 16.40 14.57 3.53
C ARG A 19 15.85 15.10 4.85
N LYS A 20 14.64 15.66 4.78
CA LYS A 20 13.93 16.23 5.93
C LYS A 20 12.60 15.55 6.15
N THR A 21 12.28 15.38 7.42
CA THR A 21 10.99 14.88 7.87
C THR A 21 10.29 15.93 8.68
N PHE A 22 8.99 16.07 8.48
CA PHE A 22 8.17 17.02 9.22
C PHE A 22 6.73 16.52 9.30
N LYS A 23 5.96 17.07 10.23
CA LYS A 23 4.51 16.85 10.30
C LYS A 23 3.82 18.01 9.60
N ARG A 24 2.89 17.69 8.69
CA ARG A 24 2.08 18.71 8.01
C ARG A 24 1.12 19.36 9.03
N ARG A 25 1.02 20.70 8.99
CA ARG A 25 -0.12 21.39 9.61
C ARG A 25 -1.31 21.27 8.66
N LEU A 26 -2.40 20.69 9.14
CA LEU A 26 -3.65 20.59 8.43
C LEU A 26 -4.51 21.82 8.75
N LEU A 27 -5.36 22.23 7.81
CA LEU A 27 -6.34 23.30 8.05
C LEU A 27 -7.30 22.94 9.18
N THR A 28 -7.59 21.64 9.36
CA THR A 28 -8.32 21.10 10.51
C THR A 28 -7.64 21.35 11.86
N ASP A 29 -6.33 21.65 11.88
CA ASP A 29 -5.64 22.10 13.11
C ASP A 29 -5.99 23.54 13.50
N ILE A 30 -6.47 24.33 12.54
CA ILE A 30 -6.82 25.75 12.68
C ILE A 30 -8.35 25.90 12.80
N ASP A 31 -9.08 25.23 11.91
CA ASP A 31 -10.54 25.20 11.83
C ASP A 31 -11.03 23.77 11.57
N ARG A 32 -11.66 23.15 12.57
CA ARG A 32 -12.08 21.74 12.54
C ARG A 32 -13.16 21.43 11.50
N ASP A 33 -13.84 22.44 10.97
CA ASP A 33 -14.88 22.28 9.95
C ASP A 33 -14.30 22.29 8.52
N SER A 34 -13.03 22.67 8.36
CA SER A 34 -12.34 22.78 7.07
C SER A 34 -11.72 21.46 6.58
N ARG A 35 -12.56 20.49 6.21
CA ARG A 35 -12.09 19.14 5.75
C ARG A 35 -11.71 19.06 4.27
N GLU A 36 -11.97 20.09 3.47
CA GLU A 36 -11.90 19.99 2.00
C GLU A 36 -10.47 20.08 1.41
N PHE A 37 -9.47 20.59 2.14
CA PHE A 37 -8.12 20.85 1.61
C PHE A 37 -7.08 19.74 1.85
N GLU A 38 -7.47 18.60 2.42
CA GLU A 38 -6.54 17.52 2.78
C GLU A 38 -5.90 16.82 1.57
N LYS A 39 -6.50 16.94 0.37
CA LYS A 39 -6.00 16.31 -0.86
C LYS A 39 -4.88 17.06 -1.58
N GLN A 40 -4.53 18.26 -1.14
CA GLN A 40 -3.52 19.06 -1.83
C GLN A 40 -2.10 18.53 -1.58
N SER A 41 -1.27 18.52 -2.62
CA SER A 41 0.15 18.19 -2.52
C SER A 41 0.87 19.20 -1.62
N TYR A 42 1.70 18.71 -0.71
CA TYR A 42 2.45 19.56 0.22
C TYR A 42 3.91 19.66 -0.25
N LYS A 43 4.45 20.88 -0.27
CA LYS A 43 5.84 21.13 -0.67
C LYS A 43 6.75 21.15 0.55
N CYS A 44 8.02 20.80 0.34
CA CYS A 44 9.00 20.80 1.42
C CYS A 44 9.22 22.23 1.93
N PRO A 45 9.14 22.50 3.26
CA PRO A 45 9.35 23.84 3.79
C PRO A 45 10.81 24.31 3.73
N GLU A 46 11.76 23.44 3.36
CA GLU A 46 13.18 23.79 3.24
C GLU A 46 13.61 24.01 1.79
N CYS A 47 13.30 23.07 0.88
CA CYS A 47 13.74 23.13 -0.52
C CYS A 47 12.61 23.36 -1.53
N ASN A 48 11.35 23.47 -1.08
CA ASN A 48 10.16 23.57 -1.94
C ASN A 48 9.92 22.35 -2.87
N GLY A 49 10.69 21.27 -2.69
CA GLY A 49 10.58 20.02 -3.44
C GLY A 49 9.36 19.18 -3.08
N ALA A 50 9.17 18.09 -3.81
CA ALA A 50 8.08 17.15 -3.57
C ALA A 50 8.23 16.46 -2.21
N THR A 51 7.11 16.22 -1.53
CA THR A 51 7.08 15.49 -0.27
C THR A 51 6.11 14.34 -0.35
N VAL A 52 6.40 13.31 0.42
CA VAL A 52 5.63 12.07 0.44
C VAL A 52 5.15 11.81 1.85
N ASP A 53 3.95 11.25 1.98
CA ASP A 53 3.45 10.75 3.26
C ASP A 53 4.08 9.37 3.51
N MET A 54 4.88 9.26 4.57
CA MET A 54 5.52 8.01 4.98
C MET A 54 4.75 7.29 6.08
N GLY A 55 3.71 7.91 6.67
CA GLY A 55 2.86 7.31 7.69
C GLY A 55 3.22 7.67 9.13
N LEU A 56 2.52 7.02 10.06
CA LEU A 56 2.52 7.35 11.49
C LEU A 56 3.75 6.78 12.22
N ASP A 57 4.23 5.61 11.81
CA ASP A 57 5.36 4.91 12.44
C ASP A 57 6.70 5.19 11.75
N PHE A 58 6.76 6.16 10.84
CA PHE A 58 7.98 6.45 10.10
C PHE A 58 9.01 7.13 11.01
N GLU A 59 10.12 6.44 11.21
CA GLU A 59 11.32 6.98 11.83
C GLU A 59 12.33 7.36 10.74
N SER A 60 12.66 8.64 10.68
CA SER A 60 13.54 9.14 9.64
C SER A 60 15.01 8.90 9.94
N PRO A 61 15.82 8.51 8.93
CA PRO A 61 17.26 8.40 9.11
C PRO A 61 17.92 9.74 9.45
N LYS A 62 19.16 9.68 9.95
CA LYS A 62 20.00 10.89 10.08
C LYS A 62 20.14 11.59 8.73
N LYS A 63 20.10 12.93 8.68
CA LYS A 63 20.16 13.71 7.43
C LYS A 63 21.40 13.40 6.57
N SER A 64 22.51 13.04 7.21
CA SER A 64 23.78 12.67 6.55
C SER A 64 23.82 11.24 6.02
N ASP A 65 22.89 10.36 6.42
CA ASP A 65 22.88 8.96 6.01
C ASP A 65 22.20 8.78 4.64
N LEU A 66 22.95 9.09 3.58
CA LEU A 66 22.48 9.01 2.20
C LEU A 66 21.97 7.62 1.84
N LYS A 67 22.61 6.57 2.35
CA LYS A 67 22.25 5.18 2.06
C LYS A 67 20.89 4.84 2.66
N ALA A 68 20.66 5.20 3.92
CA ALA A 68 19.36 4.98 4.55
C ALA A 68 18.25 5.80 3.89
N TRP A 69 18.51 7.05 3.50
CA TRP A 69 17.54 7.87 2.78
C TRP A 69 17.18 7.31 1.40
N ASN A 70 18.17 6.82 0.65
CA ASN A 70 17.93 6.13 -0.62
C ASN A 70 17.13 4.83 -0.42
N HIS A 71 17.41 4.08 0.65
CA HIS A 71 16.62 2.91 1.00
C HIS A 71 15.16 3.27 1.29
N MET A 72 14.90 4.32 2.09
CA MET A 72 13.54 4.80 2.36
C MET A 72 12.81 5.25 1.07
N LYS A 73 13.53 5.90 0.15
CA LYS A 73 13.00 6.27 -1.17
C LYS A 73 12.59 5.04 -1.97
N ASN A 74 13.43 4.00 -2.01
CA ASN A 74 13.12 2.75 -2.69
C ASN A 74 11.90 2.02 -2.08
N LEU A 75 11.79 2.01 -0.75
CA LEU A 75 10.61 1.47 -0.06
C LEU A 75 9.34 2.25 -0.48
N TYR A 76 9.39 3.58 -0.45
CA TYR A 76 8.25 4.41 -0.85
C TYR A 76 7.84 4.17 -2.32
N GLU A 77 8.79 4.20 -3.25
CA GLU A 77 8.53 4.01 -4.68
C GLU A 77 7.96 2.63 -5.01
N THR A 78 8.21 1.63 -4.15
CA THR A 78 7.60 0.29 -4.28
C THR A 78 6.26 0.15 -3.58
N GLY A 79 5.80 1.19 -2.89
CA GLY A 79 4.53 1.25 -2.17
C GLY A 79 4.60 0.70 -0.74
N ILE A 80 5.78 0.65 -0.13
CA ILE A 80 5.97 0.29 1.28
C ILE A 80 6.08 1.58 2.10
N THR A 81 5.12 1.78 3.00
CA THR A 81 5.01 2.94 3.90
C THR A 81 4.59 2.49 5.31
N PHE A 82 4.57 3.40 6.27
CA PHE A 82 4.51 3.11 7.72
C PHE A 82 3.18 3.57 8.36
N HIS A 83 2.05 3.23 7.75
CA HIS A 83 0.70 3.62 8.22
C HIS A 83 0.07 2.58 9.16
N SER A 84 0.80 2.04 10.13
CA SER A 84 0.19 1.03 11.01
C SER A 84 -0.80 1.67 12.00
N CYS A 85 -1.70 0.83 12.53
CA CYS A 85 -2.64 1.19 13.59
C CYS A 85 -1.94 1.25 14.97
N GLY A 86 -0.62 1.09 15.06
CA GLY A 86 0.15 1.13 16.31
C GLY A 86 -0.06 -0.08 17.23
N CYS A 87 -1.02 -0.96 16.95
CA CYS A 87 -1.25 -2.22 17.67
C CYS A 87 -0.37 -3.37 17.17
N THR A 88 -0.04 -3.38 15.89
CA THR A 88 0.67 -4.48 15.20
C THR A 88 1.98 -4.03 14.54
N GLY A 89 2.24 -2.71 14.51
CA GLY A 89 3.38 -2.14 13.81
C GLY A 89 3.28 -2.26 12.28
N PRO A 90 4.29 -1.77 11.54
CA PRO A 90 4.28 -1.71 10.08
C PRO A 90 4.43 -3.08 9.39
N GLY A 91 4.54 -4.17 10.15
CA GLY A 91 4.82 -5.50 9.60
C GLY A 91 6.28 -5.68 9.18
N TYR A 92 6.55 -6.60 8.26
CA TYR A 92 7.89 -6.83 7.73
C TYR A 92 8.34 -5.69 6.81
N ILE A 93 9.49 -5.10 7.11
CA ILE A 93 10.12 -4.05 6.30
C ILE A 93 11.46 -4.59 5.79
N PRO A 94 11.66 -4.68 4.45
CA PRO A 94 12.94 -5.09 3.88
C PRO A 94 14.09 -4.19 4.34
N LYS A 95 15.18 -4.78 4.82
CA LYS A 95 16.32 -4.05 5.41
C LYS A 95 17.28 -3.47 4.39
N ASP A 96 17.30 -4.04 3.19
CA ASP A 96 18.22 -3.67 2.12
C ASP A 96 17.60 -3.96 0.75
N LYS A 97 18.34 -3.62 -0.31
CA LYS A 97 17.92 -3.79 -1.71
C LYS A 97 17.63 -5.25 -2.06
N ASN A 98 18.46 -6.21 -1.62
CA ASN A 98 18.28 -7.62 -1.96
C ASN A 98 17.03 -8.18 -1.28
N LYS A 99 16.83 -7.86 0.00
CA LYS A 99 15.62 -8.22 0.73
C LYS A 99 14.37 -7.56 0.18
N LEU A 100 14.48 -6.35 -0.38
CA LEU A 100 13.37 -5.71 -1.06
C LEU A 100 13.00 -6.45 -2.35
N ILE A 101 13.98 -6.87 -3.14
CA ILE A 101 13.75 -7.67 -4.34
C ILE A 101 13.10 -9.01 -3.98
N ASP A 102 13.61 -9.71 -2.96
CA ASP A 102 13.04 -10.98 -2.49
C ASP A 102 11.57 -10.80 -2.09
N PHE A 103 11.28 -9.78 -1.29
CA PHE A 103 9.93 -9.44 -0.85
C PHE A 103 8.98 -9.17 -2.03
N LEU A 104 9.43 -8.40 -3.02
CA LEU A 104 8.63 -8.10 -4.21
C LEU A 104 8.40 -9.34 -5.07
N LYS A 105 9.38 -10.24 -5.19
CA LYS A 105 9.22 -11.52 -5.91
C LYS A 105 8.20 -12.41 -5.22
N GLU A 106 8.26 -12.56 -3.90
CA GLU A 106 7.27 -13.31 -3.14
C GLU A 106 5.86 -12.74 -3.32
N LYS A 107 5.73 -11.41 -3.30
CA LYS A 107 4.46 -10.72 -3.54
C LYS A 107 3.97 -10.88 -4.98
N LYS A 108 4.88 -10.92 -5.97
CA LYS A 108 4.55 -11.20 -7.38
C LYS A 108 3.94 -12.60 -7.51
N GLU A 109 4.49 -13.60 -6.85
CA GLU A 109 3.92 -14.96 -6.86
C GLU A 109 2.51 -15.00 -6.29
N VAL A 110 2.23 -14.21 -5.24
CA VAL A 110 0.87 -14.07 -4.70
C VAL A 110 -0.08 -13.45 -5.73
N TYR A 111 0.36 -12.41 -6.44
CA TYR A 111 -0.46 -11.76 -7.48
C TYR A 111 -0.71 -12.70 -8.66
N ILE A 112 0.28 -13.47 -9.09
CA ILE A 112 0.13 -14.49 -10.15
C ILE A 112 -0.87 -15.56 -9.74
N LYS A 113 -0.82 -16.04 -8.48
CA LYS A 113 -1.80 -17.00 -7.96
C LYS A 113 -3.22 -16.43 -8.00
N ASN A 114 -3.40 -15.17 -7.61
CA ASN A 114 -4.69 -14.50 -7.71
C ASN A 114 -5.15 -14.36 -9.17
N LEU A 115 -4.28 -13.91 -10.06
CA LEU A 115 -4.59 -13.78 -11.49
C LEU A 115 -5.05 -15.13 -12.07
N ARG A 116 -4.29 -16.21 -11.84
CA ARG A 116 -4.66 -17.56 -12.29
C ARG A 116 -6.03 -17.96 -11.77
N PHE A 117 -6.29 -17.76 -10.48
CA PHE A 117 -7.58 -18.07 -9.88
C PHE A 117 -8.74 -17.33 -10.56
N TRP A 118 -8.62 -16.02 -10.77
CA TRP A 118 -9.68 -15.20 -11.35
C TRP A 118 -9.88 -15.44 -12.85
N THR A 119 -8.81 -15.75 -13.60
CA THR A 119 -8.89 -16.10 -15.02
C THR A 119 -9.64 -17.42 -15.26
N THR A 120 -9.48 -18.40 -14.36
CA THR A 120 -10.14 -19.71 -14.49
C THR A 120 -11.39 -19.84 -13.63
N ARG A 121 -11.89 -18.75 -13.04
CA ARG A 121 -12.98 -18.82 -12.07
C ARG A 121 -14.31 -19.12 -12.76
N VAL A 122 -15.03 -20.10 -12.19
CA VAL A 122 -16.43 -20.37 -12.50
C VAL A 122 -17.24 -20.02 -11.26
N GLU A 123 -18.22 -19.12 -11.40
CA GLU A 123 -19.05 -18.70 -10.27
C GLU A 123 -20.01 -19.82 -9.84
N PRO A 124 -20.13 -20.09 -8.51
CA PRO A 124 -21.05 -21.10 -7.98
C PRO A 124 -22.51 -20.74 -8.25
N LYS A 125 -23.34 -21.73 -8.57
CA LYS A 125 -24.73 -21.52 -9.00
C LYS A 125 -25.71 -21.51 -7.84
N ASN A 126 -25.50 -22.39 -6.86
CA ASN A 126 -26.39 -22.56 -5.71
C ASN A 126 -25.70 -22.28 -4.37
N GLU A 127 -26.48 -22.22 -3.30
CA GLU A 127 -25.99 -21.82 -1.97
C GLU A 127 -24.98 -22.82 -1.38
N ASN A 128 -25.15 -24.12 -1.66
CA ASN A 128 -24.22 -25.15 -1.20
C ASN A 128 -22.84 -25.00 -1.89
N GLU A 129 -22.84 -24.78 -3.21
CA GLU A 129 -21.63 -24.50 -3.98
C GLU A 129 -20.93 -23.21 -3.50
N LYS A 130 -21.70 -22.16 -3.19
CA LYS A 130 -21.14 -20.91 -2.64
C LYS A 130 -20.43 -21.13 -1.31
N ASN A 131 -21.04 -21.90 -0.41
CA ASN A 131 -20.43 -22.19 0.89
C ASN A 131 -19.13 -23.00 0.74
N LYS A 132 -19.12 -23.99 -0.16
CA LYS A 132 -17.92 -24.77 -0.48
C LYS A 132 -16.82 -23.91 -1.13
N ASP A 133 -17.20 -23.06 -2.09
CA ASP A 133 -16.28 -22.11 -2.74
C ASP A 133 -15.67 -21.15 -1.72
N TRP A 134 -16.49 -20.56 -0.85
CA TRP A 134 -16.00 -19.67 0.21
C TRP A 134 -15.01 -20.38 1.13
N ASN A 135 -15.35 -21.57 1.63
CA ASN A 135 -14.46 -22.29 2.54
C ASN A 135 -13.11 -22.63 1.91
N LYS A 136 -13.09 -22.99 0.61
CA LYS A 136 -11.87 -23.33 -0.10
C LYS A 136 -11.07 -22.11 -0.56
N ASN A 137 -11.76 -21.07 -1.01
CA ASN A 137 -11.18 -19.97 -1.78
C ASN A 137 -11.32 -18.60 -1.09
N ASN A 138 -11.68 -18.55 0.20
CA ASN A 138 -11.88 -17.30 0.96
C ASN A 138 -10.73 -16.30 0.77
N TYR A 139 -9.50 -16.78 0.70
CA TYR A 139 -8.31 -15.96 0.51
C TYR A 139 -8.44 -15.12 -0.76
N PHE A 140 -8.73 -15.73 -1.90
CA PHE A 140 -8.86 -15.01 -3.17
C PHE A 140 -10.08 -14.07 -3.16
N LEU A 141 -11.19 -14.53 -2.59
CA LEU A 141 -12.43 -13.76 -2.51
C LEU A 141 -12.33 -12.52 -1.63
N PHE A 142 -11.55 -12.59 -0.55
CA PHE A 142 -11.35 -11.50 0.39
C PHE A 142 -10.40 -10.43 -0.15
N ASN A 143 -9.43 -10.82 -0.98
CA ASN A 143 -8.43 -9.91 -1.54
C ASN A 143 -8.92 -9.12 -2.78
N LEU A 144 -10.17 -9.30 -3.19
CA LEU A 144 -10.76 -8.53 -4.28
C LEU A 144 -11.36 -7.20 -3.77
N PRO A 145 -11.14 -6.07 -4.46
CA PRO A 145 -11.79 -4.81 -4.14
C PRO A 145 -13.31 -4.93 -4.10
N LYS A 146 -13.92 -4.23 -3.13
CA LYS A 146 -15.38 -4.32 -2.90
C LYS A 146 -16.17 -3.76 -4.08
N GLU A 147 -15.63 -2.79 -4.81
CA GLU A 147 -16.29 -2.15 -5.95
C GLU A 147 -16.52 -3.11 -7.13
N PHE A 148 -15.80 -4.23 -7.18
CA PHE A 148 -15.96 -5.24 -8.24
C PHE A 148 -17.06 -6.24 -7.94
N THR A 149 -17.74 -6.05 -6.80
CA THR A 149 -18.78 -6.96 -6.34
C THR A 149 -20.07 -6.20 -6.12
N THR A 150 -21.14 -6.69 -6.73
CA THR A 150 -22.48 -6.09 -6.69
C THR A 150 -23.47 -7.01 -6.00
N GLY A 151 -24.63 -6.47 -5.64
CA GLY A 151 -25.72 -7.21 -5.02
C GLY A 151 -25.67 -7.25 -3.49
N THR A 152 -26.55 -8.06 -2.89
CA THR A 152 -26.66 -8.19 -1.43
C THR A 152 -25.69 -9.23 -0.91
N LYS A 153 -25.46 -9.27 0.42
CA LYS A 153 -24.61 -10.27 1.07
C LYS A 153 -24.95 -11.72 0.67
N LYS A 154 -26.23 -12.02 0.40
CA LYS A 154 -26.73 -13.34 -0.03
C LYS A 154 -26.68 -13.56 -1.55
N LYS A 155 -26.69 -12.48 -2.35
CA LYS A 155 -26.71 -12.51 -3.82
C LYS A 155 -25.56 -11.68 -4.39
N LYS A 156 -24.34 -11.95 -3.92
CA LYS A 156 -23.13 -11.26 -4.37
C LYS A 156 -22.78 -11.74 -5.79
N LYS A 157 -22.54 -10.81 -6.71
CA LYS A 157 -22.08 -11.07 -8.07
C LYS A 157 -20.76 -10.35 -8.32
N THR A 158 -19.75 -11.09 -8.75
CA THR A 158 -18.42 -10.54 -9.04
C THR A 158 -18.29 -10.24 -10.52
N ASP A 159 -17.68 -9.09 -10.84
CA ASP A 159 -17.24 -8.77 -12.19
C ASP A 159 -15.89 -9.44 -12.46
N LEU A 160 -15.92 -10.59 -13.13
CA LEU A 160 -14.73 -11.40 -13.41
C LEU A 160 -13.74 -10.65 -14.33
N LYS A 161 -14.23 -9.85 -15.27
CA LYS A 161 -13.38 -9.09 -16.19
C LYS A 161 -12.55 -8.08 -15.42
N LYS A 162 -13.20 -7.28 -14.56
CA LYS A 162 -12.50 -6.31 -13.69
C LYS A 162 -11.53 -6.99 -12.73
N ALA A 163 -11.89 -8.16 -12.20
CA ALA A 163 -10.99 -8.91 -11.32
C ALA A 163 -9.70 -9.35 -12.05
N VAL A 164 -9.82 -9.89 -13.26
CA VAL A 164 -8.66 -10.30 -14.08
C VAL A 164 -7.81 -9.09 -14.47
N GLU A 165 -8.44 -8.00 -14.93
CA GLU A 165 -7.75 -6.75 -15.28
C GLU A 165 -6.95 -6.20 -14.08
N TYR A 166 -7.58 -6.11 -12.91
CA TYR A 166 -6.94 -5.64 -11.68
C TYR A 166 -5.70 -6.46 -11.28
N TRP A 167 -5.78 -7.79 -11.32
CA TRP A 167 -4.63 -8.62 -10.96
C TRP A 167 -3.55 -8.61 -12.04
N THR A 168 -3.92 -8.48 -13.31
CA THR A 168 -2.96 -8.32 -14.41
C THR A 168 -2.16 -7.03 -14.25
N GLU A 169 -2.82 -5.91 -13.98
CA GLU A 169 -2.16 -4.62 -13.72
C GLU A 169 -1.19 -4.71 -12.54
N ARG A 170 -1.58 -5.39 -11.45
CA ARG A 170 -0.71 -5.56 -10.27
C ARG A 170 0.51 -6.42 -10.54
N VAL A 171 0.39 -7.48 -11.36
CA VAL A 171 1.53 -8.30 -11.78
C VAL A 171 2.50 -7.46 -12.61
N ASN A 172 1.98 -6.66 -13.54
CA ASN A 172 2.80 -5.78 -14.37
C ASN A 172 3.49 -4.69 -13.53
N ASP A 173 2.76 -4.01 -12.64
CA ASP A 173 3.30 -2.97 -11.75
C ASP A 173 4.44 -3.50 -10.87
N ILE A 174 4.25 -4.68 -10.25
CA ILE A 174 5.29 -5.23 -9.38
C ILE A 174 6.50 -5.71 -10.17
N GLU A 175 6.31 -6.21 -11.38
CA GLU A 175 7.39 -6.58 -12.29
C GLU A 175 8.21 -5.36 -12.72
N THR A 176 7.55 -4.27 -13.11
CA THR A 176 8.21 -2.99 -13.39
C THR A 176 9.00 -2.48 -12.19
N LYS A 177 8.46 -2.59 -10.97
CA LYS A 177 9.16 -2.20 -9.73
C LYS A 177 10.41 -3.05 -9.48
N ILE A 178 10.33 -4.36 -9.67
CA ILE A 178 11.48 -5.27 -9.53
C ILE A 178 12.57 -4.91 -10.54
N ILE A 179 12.20 -4.69 -11.81
CA ILE A 179 13.11 -4.30 -12.88
C ILE A 179 13.79 -2.97 -12.53
N LYS A 180 13.01 -1.94 -12.19
CA LYS A 180 13.53 -0.62 -11.81
C LYS A 180 14.57 -0.72 -10.69
N ILE A 181 14.29 -1.46 -9.62
CA ILE A 181 15.24 -1.60 -8.51
C ILE A 181 16.49 -2.35 -8.95
N THR A 182 16.33 -3.42 -9.72
CA THR A 182 17.46 -4.23 -10.19
C THR A 182 18.38 -3.40 -11.09
N GLU A 183 17.80 -2.60 -11.99
CA GLU A 183 18.49 -1.74 -12.96
C GLU A 183 19.02 -0.43 -12.37
N SER A 184 18.55 -0.01 -11.19
CA SER A 184 19.09 1.16 -10.45
C SER A 184 20.51 0.89 -9.88
N ASN A 185 21.39 0.25 -10.66
CA ASN A 185 22.82 0.11 -10.42
C ASN A 185 23.58 1.21 -11.18
N VAL A 186 23.37 2.47 -10.79
CA VAL A 186 24.33 3.59 -10.86
C VAL A 186 24.10 4.48 -9.66
#